data_AF-A0A7S1YRX5-F1
#
_entry.id   AF-A0A7S1YRX5-F1
#
_cell.length_a   1.000
_cell.length_b   1.000
_cell.length_c   1.000
_cell.angle_alpha   90.00
_cell.angle_beta   90.00
_cell.angle_gamma   90.00
#
_symmetry.space_group_name_H-M   'P 1'
#
loop_
_entity.id
_entity.type
_entity.pdbx_description
1 polymer ?
#
loop_
_entity_poly.entity_id
_entity_poly.type
_entity_poly.pdbx_seq_one_letter_code
_entity_poly.pdbx_strand_id
1 'polypeptide(L)'
;RRLRRDVHLALAFICAHQHVQARIKKEFVGKDPGADSLAAYNVILRESNNEIKKAEKVLESSEENDVRVIISHLLCIILLNKRARHIEGLSAVGFLTNRDAHQYLEEIERALDHLRRCSSASHGEMSQEDKNDSLRRFVASFDSSVPANDGSLVREE
;
A
#
# COMPACT_ATOMS: atom_id res chain seq x y z
N ARG A 1 -7.82 13.11 14.07
CA ARG A 1 -7.73 11.76 14.70
C ARG A 1 -8.96 10.90 14.43
N ARG A 2 -10.19 11.43 14.61
CA ARG A 2 -11.45 10.70 14.30
C ARG A 2 -11.55 10.32 12.81
N LEU A 3 -11.42 11.29 11.92
CA LEU A 3 -11.46 11.08 10.46
C LEU A 3 -10.49 9.99 9.97
N ARG A 4 -9.22 10.02 10.40
CA ARG A 4 -8.23 8.98 10.05
C ARG A 4 -8.69 7.58 10.45
N ARG A 5 -9.26 7.42 11.65
CA ARG A 5 -9.81 6.14 12.09
C ARG A 5 -10.98 5.72 11.21
N ASP A 6 -11.89 6.63 10.91
CA ASP A 6 -13.10 6.34 10.14
C ASP A 6 -12.76 5.94 8.70
N VAL A 7 -11.81 6.64 8.06
CA VAL A 7 -11.26 6.27 6.74
C VAL A 7 -10.60 4.89 6.77
N HIS A 8 -9.72 4.63 7.74
CA HIS A 8 -9.08 3.31 7.86
C HIS A 8 -10.11 2.19 8.07
N LEU A 9 -11.12 2.44 8.90
CA LEU A 9 -12.17 1.47 9.18
C LEU A 9 -12.99 1.19 7.91
N ALA A 10 -13.43 2.24 7.21
CA ALA A 10 -14.17 2.10 5.95
C ALA A 10 -13.37 1.28 4.92
N LEU A 11 -12.09 1.60 4.72
CA LEU A 11 -11.21 0.83 3.80
C LEU A 11 -11.04 -0.63 4.24
N ALA A 12 -10.89 -0.88 5.54
CA ALA A 12 -10.80 -2.23 6.07
C ALA A 12 -12.08 -3.05 5.82
N PHE A 13 -13.26 -2.44 6.03
CA PHE A 13 -14.54 -3.07 5.71
C PHE A 13 -14.67 -3.37 4.22
N ILE A 14 -14.40 -2.40 3.35
CA ILE A 14 -14.47 -2.58 1.89
C ILE A 14 -13.56 -3.75 1.48
N CYS A 15 -12.30 -3.75 1.90
CA CYS A 15 -11.33 -4.78 1.57
C CYS A 15 -11.77 -6.17 2.09
N ALA A 16 -12.21 -6.26 3.35
CA ALA A 16 -12.66 -7.51 3.94
C ALA A 16 -13.86 -8.10 3.20
N HIS A 17 -14.88 -7.29 2.91
CA HIS A 17 -16.07 -7.71 2.19
C HIS A 17 -15.75 -8.12 0.75
N GLN A 18 -14.92 -7.35 0.03
CA GLN A 18 -14.46 -7.72 -1.31
C GLN A 18 -13.69 -9.06 -1.30
N HIS A 19 -12.83 -9.28 -0.31
CA HIS A 19 -12.09 -10.54 -0.17
C HIS A 19 -13.00 -11.73 0.11
N VAL A 20 -13.99 -11.57 1.00
CA VAL A 20 -15.00 -12.59 1.28
C VAL A 20 -15.82 -12.89 0.03
N GLN A 21 -16.32 -11.87 -0.68
CA GLN A 21 -17.05 -12.07 -1.93
C GLN A 21 -16.22 -12.81 -2.98
N ALA A 22 -14.94 -12.47 -3.14
CA ALA A 22 -14.04 -13.15 -4.07
C ALA A 22 -13.84 -14.63 -3.70
N ARG A 23 -13.73 -14.95 -2.40
CA ARG A 23 -13.61 -16.33 -1.90
C ARG A 23 -14.88 -17.14 -2.13
N ILE A 24 -16.04 -16.59 -1.74
CA ILE A 24 -17.32 -17.29 -1.89
C ILE A 24 -17.62 -17.50 -3.38
N LYS A 25 -17.36 -16.51 -4.26
CA LYS A 25 -17.49 -16.70 -5.70
C LYS A 25 -16.66 -17.89 -6.20
N LYS A 26 -15.39 -18.01 -5.78
CA LYS A 26 -14.54 -19.16 -6.14
C LYS A 26 -15.08 -20.49 -5.63
N GLU A 27 -15.69 -20.53 -4.46
CA GLU A 27 -16.21 -21.77 -3.86
C GLU A 27 -17.50 -22.26 -4.54
N PHE A 28 -18.26 -21.35 -5.17
CA PHE A 28 -19.53 -21.64 -5.85
C PHE A 28 -19.40 -21.79 -7.37
N VAL A 29 -18.35 -21.26 -8.00
CA VAL A 29 -18.08 -21.48 -9.42
C VAL A 29 -17.78 -22.96 -9.66
N GLY A 30 -18.58 -23.61 -10.51
CA GLY A 30 -18.40 -25.02 -10.92
C GLY A 30 -19.01 -26.06 -9.97
N LYS A 31 -19.72 -25.63 -8.92
CA LYS A 31 -20.57 -26.51 -8.11
C LYS A 31 -22.01 -26.19 -8.45
N ASP A 32 -22.87 -27.20 -8.62
CA ASP A 32 -24.31 -27.02 -8.76
C ASP A 32 -24.91 -26.94 -7.36
N PRO A 33 -25.10 -25.73 -6.78
CA PRO A 33 -25.60 -25.59 -5.44
C PRO A 33 -27.10 -25.82 -5.51
N GLY A 34 -27.63 -26.74 -4.70
CA GLY A 34 -29.08 -26.88 -4.55
C GLY A 34 -29.75 -25.53 -4.26
N ALA A 35 -31.03 -25.39 -4.61
CA ALA A 35 -31.77 -24.12 -4.60
C ALA A 35 -31.62 -23.31 -3.29
N ASP A 36 -31.63 -23.98 -2.14
CA ASP A 36 -31.47 -23.35 -0.82
C ASP A 36 -30.08 -22.73 -0.62
N SER A 37 -29.04 -23.40 -1.12
CA SER A 37 -27.65 -22.92 -1.05
C SER A 37 -27.44 -21.68 -1.94
N LEU A 38 -28.06 -21.67 -3.13
CA LEU A 38 -28.04 -20.52 -4.02
C LEU A 38 -28.79 -19.32 -3.44
N ALA A 39 -29.94 -19.56 -2.79
CA ALA A 39 -30.69 -18.51 -2.11
C ALA A 39 -29.88 -17.88 -0.96
N ALA A 40 -29.27 -18.70 -0.10
CA ALA A 40 -28.41 -18.24 0.99
C ALA A 40 -27.21 -17.44 0.48
N TYR A 41 -26.55 -17.91 -0.58
CA TYR A 41 -25.46 -17.21 -1.24
C TYR A 41 -25.85 -15.80 -1.69
N ASN A 42 -27.00 -15.66 -2.37
CA ASN A 42 -27.47 -14.36 -2.84
C ASN A 42 -27.79 -13.40 -1.69
N VAL A 43 -28.33 -13.90 -0.58
CA VAL A 43 -28.54 -13.09 0.64
C VAL A 43 -27.22 -12.57 1.19
N ILE A 44 -26.20 -13.43 1.31
CA ILE A 44 -24.88 -13.05 1.83
C ILE A 44 -24.22 -12.00 0.93
N LEU A 45 -24.26 -12.19 -0.40
CA LEU A 45 -23.70 -11.21 -1.33
C LEU A 45 -24.42 -9.86 -1.25
N ARG A 46 -25.74 -9.87 -1.15
CA ARG A 46 -26.53 -8.64 -1.01
C ARG A 46 -26.15 -7.88 0.26
N GLU A 47 -26.08 -8.57 1.40
CA GLU A 47 -25.70 -7.94 2.67
C GLU A 47 -24.28 -7.41 2.63
N SER A 48 -23.34 -8.20 2.09
CA SER A 48 -21.95 -7.79 1.90
C SER A 48 -21.82 -6.53 1.04
N ASN A 49 -22.60 -6.43 -0.05
CA ASN A 49 -22.63 -5.23 -0.88
C ASN A 49 -23.24 -4.02 -0.15
N ASN A 50 -24.24 -4.23 0.71
CA ASN A 50 -24.82 -3.15 1.50
C ASN A 50 -23.81 -2.58 2.50
N GLU A 51 -23.00 -3.43 3.14
CA GLU A 51 -21.92 -3.00 4.03
C GLU A 51 -20.82 -2.23 3.29
N ILE A 52 -20.44 -2.67 2.08
CA ILE A 52 -19.50 -1.91 1.23
C ILE A 52 -20.06 -0.50 0.94
N LYS A 53 -21.32 -0.39 0.52
CA LYS A 53 -21.95 0.92 0.24
C LYS A 53 -21.99 1.83 1.47
N LYS A 54 -22.22 1.28 2.66
CA LYS A 54 -22.18 2.05 3.91
C LYS A 54 -20.77 2.61 4.16
N ALA A 55 -19.74 1.79 3.94
CA ALA A 55 -18.35 2.20 4.09
C ALA A 55 -17.93 3.24 3.02
N GLU A 56 -18.33 3.06 1.76
CA GLU A 56 -18.10 4.03 0.68
C GLU A 56 -18.70 5.40 1.01
N LYS A 57 -19.94 5.43 1.53
CA LYS A 57 -20.60 6.66 1.94
C LYS A 57 -19.84 7.43 3.04
N VAL A 58 -19.13 6.73 3.93
CA VAL A 58 -18.27 7.37 4.94
C VAL A 58 -17.10 8.11 4.27
N LEU A 59 -16.53 7.52 3.21
CA LEU A 59 -15.45 8.14 2.44
C LEU A 59 -15.98 9.34 1.63
N GLU A 60 -17.13 9.18 0.96
CA GLU A 60 -17.76 10.22 0.13
C GLU A 60 -18.24 11.44 0.93
N SER A 61 -18.64 11.23 2.19
CA SER A 61 -19.08 12.32 3.08
C SER A 61 -17.92 13.08 3.74
N SER A 62 -16.68 12.63 3.53
CA SER A 62 -15.47 13.27 4.05
C SER A 62 -14.84 14.20 3.02
N GLU A 63 -14.01 15.16 3.47
CA GLU A 63 -13.29 16.05 2.56
C GLU A 63 -12.25 15.26 1.74
N GLU A 64 -12.28 15.44 0.41
CA GLU A 64 -11.54 14.60 -0.53
C GLU A 64 -10.03 14.65 -0.30
N ASN A 65 -9.47 15.83 -0.02
CA ASN A 65 -8.03 15.99 0.19
C ASN A 65 -7.56 15.30 1.46
N ASP A 66 -8.32 15.40 2.55
CA ASP A 66 -8.04 14.72 3.81
C ASP A 66 -8.08 13.20 3.62
N VAL A 67 -9.10 12.67 2.92
CA VAL A 67 -9.19 11.24 2.60
C VAL A 67 -7.98 10.79 1.78
N ARG A 68 -7.62 11.56 0.74
CA ARG A 68 -6.47 11.30 -0.11
C ARG A 68 -5.16 11.27 0.69
N VAL A 69 -4.91 12.26 1.55
CA VAL A 69 -3.71 12.30 2.40
C VAL A 69 -3.67 11.13 3.38
N ILE A 70 -4.81 10.78 3.99
CA ILE A 70 -4.89 9.63 4.89
C ILE A 70 -4.56 8.32 4.14
N ILE A 71 -5.11 8.14 2.94
CA ILE A 71 -4.83 6.97 2.10
C ILE A 71 -3.36 6.93 1.68
N SER A 72 -2.78 8.06 1.28
CA SER A 72 -1.34 8.15 0.95
C SER A 72 -0.47 7.78 2.14
N HIS A 73 -0.77 8.27 3.34
CA HIS A 73 -0.05 7.87 4.55
C HIS A 73 -0.15 6.37 4.81
N LEU A 74 -1.35 5.79 4.67
CA LEU A 74 -1.56 4.36 4.83
C LEU A 74 -0.72 3.55 3.82
N LEU A 75 -0.69 3.98 2.56
CA LEU A 75 0.12 3.36 1.51
C LEU A 75 1.61 3.42 1.85
N CYS A 76 2.13 4.58 2.24
CA CYS A 76 3.53 4.75 2.64
C CYS A 76 3.88 3.83 3.82
N ILE A 77 3.02 3.73 4.83
CA ILE A 77 3.21 2.82 5.98
C ILE A 77 3.30 1.37 5.50
N ILE A 78 2.41 0.93 4.60
CA ILE A 78 2.44 -0.43 4.05
C ILE A 78 3.75 -0.70 3.30
N LEU A 79 4.18 0.24 2.45
CA LEU A 79 5.41 0.11 1.66
C LEU A 79 6.67 0.08 2.54
N LEU A 80 6.74 0.95 3.55
CA LEU A 80 7.84 0.98 4.51
C LEU A 80 7.94 -0.34 5.30
N ASN A 81 6.81 -0.88 5.77
CA ASN A 81 6.78 -2.18 6.46
C ASN A 81 7.14 -3.36 5.52
N LYS A 82 6.83 -3.27 4.22
CA LYS A 82 7.29 -4.26 3.24
C LYS A 82 8.80 -4.17 3.01
N ARG A 83 9.33 -2.94 2.88
CA ARG A 83 10.76 -2.69 2.72
C ARG A 83 11.55 -3.18 3.95
N ALA A 84 11.05 -2.94 5.16
CA ALA A 84 11.67 -3.44 6.40
C ALA A 84 11.82 -4.97 6.38
N ARG A 85 10.72 -5.69 6.10
CA ARG A 85 10.75 -7.16 5.98
C ARG A 85 11.69 -7.66 4.90
N HIS A 86 11.80 -6.93 3.79
CA HIS A 86 12.74 -7.27 2.72
C HIS A 86 14.20 -7.11 3.18
N ILE A 87 14.53 -6.01 3.87
CA ILE A 87 15.87 -5.78 4.44
C ILE A 87 16.22 -6.86 5.48
N GLU A 88 15.29 -7.19 6.37
CA GLU A 88 15.46 -8.30 7.33
C GLU A 88 15.76 -9.62 6.61
N GLY A 89 15.03 -9.91 5.53
CA GLY A 89 15.29 -11.07 4.67
C GLY A 89 16.70 -11.06 4.08
N LEU A 90 17.13 -9.95 3.48
CA LEU A 90 18.47 -9.81 2.89
C LEU A 90 19.60 -9.92 3.93
N SER A 91 19.39 -9.40 5.13
CA SER A 91 20.31 -9.56 6.25
C SER A 91 20.41 -11.02 6.69
N ALA A 92 19.27 -11.73 6.77
CA ALA A 92 19.24 -13.13 7.20
C ALA A 92 19.98 -14.08 6.25
N VAL A 93 19.98 -13.78 4.94
CA VAL A 93 20.72 -14.56 3.93
C VAL A 93 22.14 -14.05 3.68
N GLY A 94 22.63 -13.06 4.45
CA GLY A 94 24.00 -12.57 4.39
C GLY A 94 24.31 -11.63 3.23
N PHE A 95 23.30 -11.15 2.50
CA PHE A 95 23.48 -10.17 1.42
C PHE A 95 23.69 -8.74 1.94
N LEU A 96 23.27 -8.46 3.17
CA LEU A 96 23.55 -7.21 3.88
C LEU A 96 24.34 -7.50 5.13
N THR A 97 25.31 -6.63 5.44
CA THR A 97 25.94 -6.66 6.77
C THR A 97 24.91 -6.23 7.81
N ASN A 98 25.06 -6.72 9.05
CA ASN A 98 24.20 -6.29 10.16
C ASN A 98 24.18 -4.77 10.34
N ARG A 99 25.32 -4.11 10.07
CA ARG A 99 25.44 -2.65 10.16
C ARG A 99 24.58 -1.96 9.11
N ASP A 100 24.67 -2.39 7.86
CA ASP A 100 23.93 -1.75 6.76
C ASP A 100 22.42 -2.03 6.89
N ALA A 101 22.06 -3.26 7.27
CA ALA A 101 20.67 -3.61 7.57
C ALA A 101 20.09 -2.74 8.70
N HIS A 102 20.84 -2.56 9.79
CA HIS A 102 20.43 -1.72 10.91
C HIS A 102 20.21 -0.26 10.47
N GLN A 103 21.14 0.32 9.69
CA GLN A 103 20.99 1.68 9.19
C GLN A 103 19.71 1.86 8.37
N TYR A 104 19.41 0.94 7.44
CA TYR A 104 18.19 1.04 6.64
C TYR A 104 16.92 0.89 7.49
N LEU A 105 16.93 0.02 8.51
CA LEU A 105 15.81 -0.15 9.42
C LEU A 105 15.57 1.11 10.25
N GLU A 106 16.63 1.76 10.76
CA GLU A 106 16.50 3.04 11.45
C GLU A 106 15.90 4.14 10.56
N GLU A 107 16.34 4.22 9.29
CA GLU A 107 15.77 5.18 8.32
C GLU A 107 14.27 4.94 8.12
N ILE A 108 13.85 3.67 8.04
CA ILE A 108 12.45 3.29 7.93
C ILE A 108 11.67 3.66 9.20
N GLU A 109 12.22 3.41 10.39
CA GLU A 109 11.60 3.79 11.66
C GLU A 109 11.41 5.31 11.75
N ARG A 110 12.43 6.09 11.40
CA ARG A 110 12.35 7.56 11.33
C ARG A 110 11.24 8.02 10.37
N ALA A 111 11.13 7.40 9.19
CA ALA A 111 10.08 7.71 8.22
C ALA A 111 8.67 7.34 8.74
N LEU A 112 8.52 6.19 9.41
CA LEU A 112 7.25 5.77 10.02
C LEU A 112 6.82 6.74 11.12
N ASP A 113 7.75 7.17 11.96
CA ASP A 113 7.49 8.15 13.01
C ASP A 113 7.11 9.52 12.45
N HIS A 114 7.74 9.95 11.36
CA HIS A 114 7.33 11.15 10.64
C HIS A 114 5.88 11.05 10.16
N LEU A 115 5.50 9.95 9.49
CA LEU A 115 4.12 9.73 8.99
C LEU A 115 3.06 9.68 10.11
N ARG A 116 3.42 9.18 11.30
CA ARG A 116 2.54 9.14 12.48
C ARG A 116 2.28 10.54 13.04
N ARG A 117 3.28 11.42 12.98
CA ARG A 117 3.22 12.80 13.49
C ARG A 117 2.73 13.79 12.43
N CYS A 118 2.74 13.40 11.16
CA CYS A 118 2.36 14.27 10.06
C CYS A 118 0.86 14.62 10.07
N SER A 119 0.56 15.92 10.04
CA SER A 119 -0.79 16.46 9.97
C SER A 119 -1.21 16.70 8.53
N SER A 120 -2.48 16.41 8.19
CA SER A 120 -3.03 16.64 6.84
C SER A 120 -3.00 18.11 6.44
N ALA A 121 -3.04 19.03 7.41
CA ALA A 121 -2.94 20.47 7.17
C ALA A 121 -1.57 20.94 6.63
N SER A 122 -0.53 20.11 6.68
CA SER A 122 0.83 20.48 6.22
C SER A 122 1.14 20.12 4.77
N HIS A 123 0.25 19.38 4.12
CA HIS A 123 0.42 18.94 2.74
C HIS A 123 -0.50 19.74 1.83
N GLY A 124 0.00 20.89 1.37
CA GLY A 124 -0.61 21.58 0.23
C GLY A 124 -0.62 20.69 -1.00
N GLU A 125 -1.56 20.92 -1.92
CA GLU A 125 -1.52 20.26 -3.21
C GLU A 125 -0.22 20.64 -3.92
N MET A 126 0.70 19.67 -4.06
CA MET A 126 1.83 19.83 -4.97
C MET A 126 1.29 20.10 -6.37
N SER A 127 1.80 21.15 -7.01
CA SER A 127 1.47 21.43 -8.41
C SER A 127 1.89 20.24 -9.29
N GLN A 128 1.34 20.14 -10.50
CA GLN A 128 1.77 19.10 -11.45
C GLN A 128 3.27 19.22 -11.78
N GLU A 129 3.81 20.43 -11.72
CA GLU A 129 5.23 20.69 -11.91
C GLU A 129 6.06 20.13 -10.74
N ASP A 130 5.63 20.36 -9.50
CA ASP A 130 6.28 19.79 -8.31
C ASP A 130 6.25 18.26 -8.32
N LYS A 131 5.13 17.66 -8.76
CA LYS A 131 4.98 16.20 -8.87
C LYS A 131 5.96 15.62 -9.90
N ASN A 132 6.04 16.24 -11.07
CA ASN A 132 6.96 15.82 -12.13
C ASN A 132 8.43 15.99 -11.72
N ASP A 133 8.75 17.06 -11.01
CA ASP A 133 10.11 17.31 -10.55
C ASP A 133 10.52 16.35 -9.41
N SER A 134 9.61 16.06 -8.47
CA SER A 134 9.82 15.00 -7.47
C SER A 134 10.00 13.62 -8.09
N LEU A 135 9.23 13.27 -9.13
CA LEU A 135 9.39 12.01 -9.87
C LEU A 135 10.75 11.93 -10.56
N ARG A 136 11.19 13.01 -11.21
CA ARG A 136 12.52 13.08 -11.84
C ARG A 136 13.63 12.89 -10.84
N ARG A 137 13.56 13.57 -9.68
CA ARG A 137 14.54 13.41 -8.59
C ARG A 137 14.56 12.00 -8.01
N PHE A 138 13.39 11.38 -7.86
CA PHE A 138 13.29 10.00 -7.40
C PHE A 138 13.94 9.03 -8.39
N VAL A 139 13.64 9.13 -9.68
CA VAL A 139 14.25 8.29 -10.73
C VAL A 139 15.77 8.50 -10.79
N ALA A 140 16.24 9.74 -10.73
CA ALA A 140 17.67 10.05 -10.74
C ALA A 140 18.43 9.43 -9.54
N SER A 141 17.77 9.28 -8.38
CA SER A 141 18.37 8.63 -7.21
C SER A 141 18.58 7.11 -7.37
N PHE A 142 17.84 6.46 -8.27
CA PHE A 142 18.05 5.06 -8.62
C PHE A 142 19.22 4.89 -9.59
N ASP A 143 19.36 5.79 -10.57
CA ASP A 143 20.42 5.72 -11.58
C ASP A 143 21.82 5.99 -11.01
N SER A 144 21.94 6.73 -9.89
CA SER A 144 23.22 6.95 -9.21
C SER A 144 23.81 5.71 -8.50
N SER A 145 23.08 4.58 -8.47
CA SER A 145 23.51 3.35 -7.80
C SER A 145 24.03 2.24 -8.72
N VAL A 146 24.07 2.48 -10.04
CA VAL A 146 24.67 1.55 -11.01
C VAL A 146 26.07 2.06 -11.37
N PRO A 147 27.16 1.42 -10.93
CA PRO A 147 28.49 1.77 -11.43
C PRO A 147 28.53 1.51 -12.93
N ALA A 148 28.96 2.51 -13.70
CA ALA A 148 29.21 2.38 -15.13
C ALA A 148 30.23 1.25 -15.34
N ASN A 149 29.78 0.15 -15.94
CA ASN A 149 30.66 -0.93 -16.36
C ASN A 149 31.43 -0.42 -17.58
N ASP A 150 32.65 0.08 -17.35
CA ASP A 150 33.55 0.50 -18.42
C ASP A 150 34.03 -0.75 -19.16
N GLY A 151 33.43 -0.98 -20.33
CA GLY A 151 33.69 -2.12 -21.19
C GLY A 151 35.05 -2.01 -21.85
N SER A 152 36.12 -2.34 -21.12
CA SER A 152 37.41 -2.64 -21.74
C SER A 152 37.37 -4.07 -22.31
N LEU A 153 37.06 -4.17 -23.59
CA LEU A 153 37.22 -5.38 -24.40
C LEU A 153 38.68 -5.86 -24.34
N VAL A 154 38.89 -7.04 -23.77
CA VAL A 154 40.12 -7.81 -23.94
C VAL A 154 40.14 -8.33 -25.38
N ARG A 155 41.12 -7.87 -26.17
CA ARG A 155 41.50 -8.49 -27.44
C ARG A 155 42.32 -9.73 -27.12
N GLU A 156 41.80 -10.90 -27.45
CA GLU A 156 42.56 -12.15 -27.51
C GLU A 156 43.37 -12.17 -28.82
N GLU A 157 44.68 -12.42 -28.70
CA GLU A 157 45.54 -12.98 -29.74
C GLU A 157 45.83 -14.44 -29.41
#